data_AF-R7TSQ3-F1
#
_entry.id   AF-R7TSQ3-F1
#
_cell.length_a   1.000
_cell.length_b   1.000
_cell.length_c   1.000
_cell.angle_alpha   90.00
_cell.angle_beta   90.00
_cell.angle_gamma   90.00
#
_symmetry.space_group_name_H-M   'P 1'
#
loop_
_entity.id
_entity.type
_entity.pdbx_description
1 polymer ?
#
loop_
_entity_poly.entity_id
_entity_poly.type
_entity_poly.pdbx_seq_one_letter_code
_entity_poly.pdbx_strand_id
1 'polypeptide(L)'
;YIDLRDWVGETRYAHYSTFNVGTEADKFLLTIGGYSGDAGENPGRGRCGGRFSTTDQDNDASRFSDCASSRKSGWRHNTCIHSNLNGLYLKGACTGDWRGVYWTHWRGYYYSLQYTEMKMRPL
;
A
#
# COMPACT_ATOMS: atom_id res chain seq x y z
N TYR A 1 4.56 0.13 11.79
CA TYR A 1 3.32 0.89 12.03
C TYR A 1 2.98 1.70 10.80
N ILE A 2 1.70 1.77 10.48
CA ILE A 2 1.16 2.60 9.42
C ILE A 2 -0.02 3.34 10.04
N ASP A 3 0.08 4.66 10.11
CA ASP A 3 -0.99 5.51 10.63
C ASP A 3 -1.71 6.17 9.45
N LEU A 4 -3.04 6.18 9.52
CA LEU A 4 -3.93 6.66 8.48
C LEU A 4 -4.89 7.69 9.08
N ARG A 5 -5.13 8.79 8.36
CA ARG A 5 -6.15 9.79 8.73
C ARG A 5 -6.90 10.28 7.50
N ASP A 6 -8.21 10.44 7.66
CA ASP A 6 -9.07 10.96 6.62
C ASP A 6 -9.33 12.47 6.76
N TRP A 7 -10.23 13.00 5.93
CA TRP A 7 -10.51 14.43 5.88
C TRP A 7 -11.45 14.93 6.99
N VAL A 8 -12.12 14.03 7.72
CA VAL A 8 -12.96 14.38 8.89
C VAL A 8 -12.23 14.14 10.21
N GLY A 9 -10.97 13.69 10.16
CA GLY A 9 -10.11 13.49 11.31
C GLY A 9 -10.23 12.10 11.95
N GLU A 10 -10.98 11.17 11.35
CA GLU A 10 -10.95 9.78 11.80
C GLU A 10 -9.58 9.18 11.48
N THR A 11 -9.06 8.40 12.43
CA THR A 11 -7.78 7.72 12.30
C THR A 11 -7.95 6.21 12.35
N ARG A 12 -7.05 5.51 11.68
CA ARG A 12 -6.86 4.05 11.77
C ARG A 12 -5.37 3.73 11.74
N TYR A 13 -5.00 2.57 12.24
CA TYR A 13 -3.63 2.09 12.16
C TYR A 13 -3.54 0.62 11.74
N ALA A 14 -2.44 0.30 11.07
CA ALA A 14 -2.00 -1.05 10.78
C ALA A 14 -0.61 -1.27 11.37
N HIS A 15 -0.44 -2.35 12.11
CA HIS A 15 0.82 -2.74 12.71
C HIS A 15 1.22 -4.13 12.22
N TYR A 16 2.46 -4.24 11.74
CA TYR A 16 3.08 -5.47 11.30
C TYR A 16 4.26 -5.75 12.20
N SER A 17 4.21 -6.87 12.93
CA SER A 17 5.31 -7.30 13.81
C SER A 17 6.51 -7.86 13.04
N THR A 18 6.29 -8.33 11.81
CA THR A 18 7.35 -8.65 10.85
C THR A 18 7.33 -7.59 9.76
N PHE A 19 8.47 -6.95 9.52
CA PHE A 19 8.69 -6.03 8.41
C PHE A 19 10.14 -6.15 7.96
N ASN A 20 10.35 -6.57 6.72
CA ASN A 20 11.67 -6.67 6.12
C ASN A 20 11.63 -6.24 4.66
N VAL A 21 12.67 -5.53 4.23
CA VAL A 21 12.87 -5.10 2.85
C VAL A 21 14.15 -5.73 2.34
N GLY A 22 14.04 -6.51 1.27
CA GLY A 22 15.19 -7.13 0.60
C GLY A 22 16.12 -6.12 -0.07
N THR A 23 17.20 -6.63 -0.65
CA THR A 23 18.17 -5.79 -1.37
C THR A 23 17.64 -5.34 -2.74
N GLU A 24 18.37 -4.47 -3.43
CA GLU A 24 18.06 -4.12 -4.82
C GLU A 24 18.11 -5.34 -5.75
N ALA A 25 19.03 -6.29 -5.51
CA ALA A 25 19.10 -7.53 -6.28
C ALA A 25 17.82 -8.37 -6.14
N ASP A 26 17.18 -8.31 -4.97
CA ASP A 26 15.87 -8.93 -4.69
C ASP A 26 14.69 -8.04 -5.12
N LYS A 27 14.97 -6.90 -5.76
CA LYS A 27 14.00 -5.86 -6.12
C LYS A 27 13.19 -5.37 -4.92
N PHE A 28 13.89 -5.14 -3.80
CA PHE A 28 13.32 -4.65 -2.55
C PHE A 28 12.13 -5.47 -2.08
N LEU A 29 12.23 -6.80 -2.17
CA LEU A 29 11.17 -7.73 -1.76
C LEU A 29 10.66 -7.37 -0.36
N LEU A 30 9.41 -6.95 -0.28
CA LEU A 30 8.75 -6.60 0.98
C LEU A 30 8.15 -7.87 1.59
N THR A 31 8.59 -8.18 2.81
CA THR A 31 8.02 -9.25 3.65
C THR A 31 7.38 -8.62 4.87
N ILE A 32 6.08 -8.85 5.06
CA ILE A 32 5.34 -8.37 6.23
C ILE A 32 4.63 -9.53 6.91
N GLY A 33 4.20 -9.35 8.15
CA GLY A 33 3.55 -10.42 8.91
C GLY A 33 3.11 -10.00 10.29
N GLY A 34 2.30 -10.87 10.91
CA GLY A 34 1.75 -10.68 12.25
C GLY A 34 1.02 -9.34 12.40
N TYR A 35 0.04 -9.14 11.51
CA TYR A 35 -0.80 -7.96 11.51
C TYR A 35 -1.59 -7.81 12.80
N SER A 36 -1.76 -6.56 13.23
CA SER A 36 -2.65 -6.09 14.28
C SER A 36 -3.10 -4.67 13.95
N GLY A 37 -4.24 -4.24 14.46
CA GLY A 37 -4.75 -2.88 14.23
C GLY A 37 -6.17 -2.86 13.66
N ASP A 38 -6.70 -1.65 13.50
CA ASP A 38 -8.10 -1.39 13.19
C ASP A 38 -8.34 -0.87 11.75
N ALA A 39 -7.28 -0.71 10.94
CA ALA A 39 -7.38 -0.31 9.54
C ALA A 39 -7.96 -1.40 8.61
N GLY A 40 -8.07 -2.63 9.12
CA GLY A 40 -8.53 -3.81 8.39
C GLY A 40 -7.46 -4.41 7.48
N GLU A 41 -7.22 -5.71 7.61
CA GLU A 41 -6.37 -6.50 6.70
C GLU A 41 -7.07 -7.80 6.29
N ASN A 42 -6.81 -8.28 5.08
CA ASN A 42 -7.07 -9.66 4.70
C ASN A 42 -5.96 -10.60 5.26
N PRO A 43 -6.29 -11.51 6.20
CA PRO A 43 -5.32 -12.36 6.91
C PRO A 43 -4.54 -13.34 6.02
N GLY A 44 -4.96 -13.58 4.77
CA GLY A 44 -4.26 -14.47 3.84
C GLY A 44 -3.10 -13.82 3.08
N ARG A 45 -3.02 -12.48 3.01
CA ARG A 45 -2.09 -11.78 2.08
C ARG A 45 -0.94 -11.04 2.76
N GLY A 46 -1.01 -10.84 4.09
CA GLY A 46 0.13 -10.35 4.87
C GLY A 46 1.39 -11.21 4.66
N ARG A 47 1.24 -12.52 4.41
CA ARG A 47 2.36 -13.45 4.16
C ARG A 47 2.86 -13.50 2.72
N CYS A 48 2.13 -12.94 1.77
CA CYS A 48 2.60 -12.93 0.39
C CYS A 48 3.64 -11.82 0.29
N GLY A 49 4.88 -12.13 -0.06
CA GLY A 49 5.86 -11.11 -0.44
C GLY A 49 5.48 -10.43 -1.75
N GLY A 50 6.14 -9.32 -2.09
CA GLY A 50 6.09 -8.74 -3.43
C GLY A 50 7.30 -7.84 -3.68
N ARG A 51 7.71 -7.75 -4.93
CA ARG A 51 8.81 -6.88 -5.34
C ARG A 51 8.30 -5.46 -5.51
N PHE A 52 9.22 -4.50 -5.39
CA PHE A 52 8.90 -3.10 -5.60
C PHE A 52 8.91 -2.80 -7.10
N SER A 53 7.84 -2.20 -7.60
CA SER A 53 7.73 -1.76 -9.00
C SER A 53 7.58 -0.25 -9.06
N THR A 54 8.18 0.36 -10.08
CA THR A 54 8.09 1.78 -10.43
C THR A 54 7.64 1.89 -11.89
N THR A 55 7.27 3.09 -12.34
CA THR A 55 6.77 3.30 -13.72
C THR A 55 7.78 2.97 -14.82
N ASP A 56 9.05 2.81 -14.46
CA ASP A 56 10.17 2.47 -15.31
C ASP A 56 10.75 1.07 -15.02
N GLN A 57 10.29 0.38 -13.96
CA GLN A 57 10.68 -0.99 -13.64
C GLN A 57 9.48 -1.83 -13.18
N ASP A 58 8.99 -2.69 -14.08
CA ASP A 58 7.92 -3.63 -13.79
C ASP A 58 8.46 -4.90 -13.13
N ASN A 59 8.23 -5.02 -11.82
CA ASN A 59 8.50 -6.22 -11.03
C ASN A 59 7.21 -6.83 -10.44
N ASP A 60 6.04 -6.45 -10.97
CA ASP A 60 4.76 -6.91 -10.44
C ASP A 60 4.38 -8.29 -11.00
N ALA A 61 3.27 -8.87 -10.54
CA ALA A 61 2.86 -10.23 -10.93
C ALA A 61 1.73 -10.23 -11.96
N SER A 62 1.32 -9.04 -12.43
CA SER A 62 0.31 -8.92 -13.46
C SER A 62 0.87 -9.39 -14.80
N ARG A 63 0.07 -10.18 -15.53
CA ARG A 63 0.42 -10.60 -16.88
C ARG A 63 -0.06 -9.62 -17.95
N PHE A 64 -0.93 -8.69 -17.58
CA PHE A 64 -1.73 -7.92 -18.53
C PHE A 64 -1.62 -6.40 -18.34
N SER A 65 -0.94 -5.92 -17.30
CA SER A 65 -0.86 -4.50 -16.99
C SER A 65 0.36 -4.18 -16.14
N ASP A 66 1.03 -3.08 -16.46
CA ASP A 66 1.97 -2.45 -15.51
C ASP A 66 1.18 -1.74 -14.40
N CYS A 67 1.29 -2.25 -13.18
CA CYS A 67 0.58 -1.72 -12.03
C CYS A 67 1.13 -0.39 -11.54
N ALA A 68 2.43 -0.18 -11.61
CA ALA A 68 3.04 1.09 -11.20
C ALA A 68 2.59 2.22 -12.13
N SER A 69 2.56 1.97 -13.44
CA SER A 69 2.10 2.92 -14.44
C SER A 69 0.60 3.23 -14.34
N SER A 70 -0.23 2.22 -14.06
CA SER A 70 -1.69 2.38 -13.92
C SER A 70 -2.11 3.04 -12.60
N ARG A 71 -1.37 2.80 -11.51
CA ARG A 71 -1.64 3.34 -10.17
C ARG A 71 -0.90 4.65 -9.88
N LYS A 72 0.03 5.04 -10.76
CA LYS A 72 0.88 6.23 -10.61
C LYS A 72 1.65 6.23 -9.30
N SER A 73 2.25 5.09 -8.96
CA SER A 73 2.97 4.92 -7.71
C SER A 73 4.09 3.89 -7.77
N GLY A 74 5.20 4.20 -7.08
CA GLY A 74 6.19 3.19 -6.69
C GLY A 74 5.69 2.43 -5.47
N TRP A 75 5.43 1.13 -5.59
CA TRP A 75 4.89 0.33 -4.50
C TRP A 75 5.26 -1.15 -4.62
N ARG A 76 4.95 -1.90 -3.57
CA ARG A 76 4.91 -3.36 -3.62
C ARG A 76 3.66 -3.81 -4.39
N HIS A 77 3.74 -3.79 -5.72
CA HIS A 77 2.66 -4.24 -6.61
C HIS A 77 2.66 -5.76 -6.74
N ASN A 78 1.48 -6.38 -6.83
CA ASN A 78 1.29 -7.79 -7.15
C ASN A 78 0.41 -7.90 -8.42
N THR A 79 -0.80 -8.44 -8.37
CA THR A 79 -1.82 -8.23 -9.41
C THR A 79 -2.58 -6.94 -9.11
N CYS A 80 -1.78 -5.89 -9.21
CA CYS A 80 -1.81 -4.56 -8.63
C CYS A 80 -1.94 -4.55 -7.11
N ILE A 81 -2.75 -3.67 -6.52
CA ILE A 81 -2.61 -3.28 -5.11
C ILE A 81 -3.95 -3.06 -4.43
N HIS A 82 -3.97 -3.37 -3.13
CA HIS A 82 -5.09 -3.12 -2.22
C HIS A 82 -4.85 -1.92 -1.29
N SER A 83 -3.68 -1.30 -1.38
CA SER A 83 -3.38 -0.04 -0.69
C SER A 83 -2.32 0.70 -1.49
N ASN A 84 -2.47 2.00 -1.64
CA ASN A 84 -1.61 2.83 -2.48
C ASN A 84 -1.11 4.05 -1.70
N LEU A 85 -0.25 3.85 -0.71
CA LEU A 85 0.18 4.98 0.14
C LEU A 85 1.08 5.97 -0.61
N ASN A 86 1.69 5.54 -1.71
CA ASN A 86 2.50 6.36 -2.61
C ASN A 86 1.72 6.85 -3.85
N GLY A 87 0.39 6.85 -3.79
CA GLY A 87 -0.47 7.31 -4.88
C GLY A 87 -0.53 8.83 -5.02
N LEU A 88 -1.33 9.28 -5.99
CA LEU A 88 -1.63 10.70 -6.19
C LEU A 88 -2.43 11.26 -5.00
N TYR A 89 -2.10 12.47 -4.56
CA TYR A 89 -2.80 13.11 -3.46
C TYR A 89 -4.10 13.80 -3.92
N LEU A 90 -5.15 12.99 -4.17
CA LEU A 90 -6.42 13.44 -4.80
C LEU A 90 -7.47 14.06 -3.87
N LYS A 91 -7.17 14.24 -2.58
CA LYS A 91 -8.03 14.92 -1.58
C LYS A 91 -9.47 14.40 -1.45
N GLY A 92 -9.66 13.27 -0.78
CA GLY A 92 -10.97 12.77 -0.38
C GLY A 92 -11.61 11.92 -1.47
N ALA A 93 -12.93 12.04 -1.66
CA ALA A 93 -13.65 11.25 -2.65
C ALA A 93 -13.12 11.51 -4.07
N CYS A 94 -12.71 10.44 -4.76
CA CYS A 94 -12.14 10.48 -6.10
C CYS A 94 -12.80 9.41 -6.98
N THR A 95 -14.10 9.57 -7.22
CA THR A 95 -14.93 8.63 -7.99
C THR A 95 -14.32 8.36 -9.36
N GLY A 96 -14.10 7.08 -9.68
CA GLY A 96 -13.51 6.66 -10.96
C GLY A 96 -11.99 6.84 -11.04
N ASP A 97 -11.34 7.39 -10.02
CA ASP A 97 -9.89 7.53 -9.95
C ASP A 97 -9.30 6.69 -8.81
N TRP A 98 -8.76 5.52 -9.17
CA TRP A 98 -8.12 4.59 -8.24
C TRP A 98 -6.61 4.83 -8.10
N ARG A 99 -6.11 6.00 -8.51
CA ARG A 99 -4.69 6.39 -8.40
C ARG A 99 -4.39 7.13 -7.10
N GLY A 100 -5.41 7.40 -6.28
CA GLY A 100 -5.31 8.15 -5.03
C GLY A 100 -4.46 7.48 -3.94
N VAL A 101 -4.31 8.17 -2.80
CA VAL A 101 -3.71 7.62 -1.57
C VAL A 101 -4.78 6.84 -0.81
N TYR A 102 -4.87 5.53 -0.96
CA TYR A 102 -5.99 4.78 -0.37
C TYR A 102 -5.57 3.55 0.45
N TRP A 103 -6.44 3.18 1.39
CA TRP A 103 -6.45 1.91 2.11
C TRP A 103 -7.80 1.23 1.88
N THR A 104 -7.83 0.21 1.02
CA THR A 104 -9.10 -0.35 0.50
C THR A 104 -10.00 -0.86 1.61
N HIS A 105 -9.44 -1.46 2.66
CA HIS A 105 -10.23 -2.06 3.75
C HIS A 105 -10.90 -1.02 4.66
N TRP A 106 -10.53 0.26 4.57
CA TRP A 106 -11.13 1.31 5.40
C TRP A 106 -12.06 2.23 4.61
N ARG A 107 -11.54 2.95 3.60
CA ARG A 107 -12.33 3.94 2.82
C ARG A 107 -12.54 3.54 1.36
N GLY A 108 -12.08 2.37 0.95
CA GLY A 108 -12.20 1.87 -0.42
C GLY A 108 -11.18 2.46 -1.40
N TYR A 109 -11.32 2.12 -2.69
CA TYR A 109 -10.37 2.54 -3.75
C TYR A 109 -10.55 3.99 -4.22
N TYR A 110 -11.74 4.57 -4.02
CA TYR A 110 -12.13 5.89 -4.53
C TYR A 110 -12.15 6.96 -3.45
N TYR A 111 -11.28 6.80 -2.45
CA TYR A 111 -11.09 7.78 -1.39
C TYR A 111 -9.60 7.97 -1.11
N SER A 112 -9.11 9.17 -1.39
CA SER A 112 -7.74 9.57 -1.14
C SER A 112 -7.61 10.17 0.26
N LEU A 113 -6.91 9.47 1.15
CA LEU A 113 -6.65 9.83 2.53
C LEU A 113 -5.94 11.17 2.65
N GLN A 114 -6.18 11.86 3.76
CA GLN A 114 -5.54 13.14 4.05
C GLN A 114 -4.09 12.95 4.51
N TYR A 115 -3.85 11.90 5.27
CA TYR A 115 -2.53 11.66 5.84
C TYR A 115 -2.28 10.17 5.98
N THR A 116 -1.05 9.79 5.66
CA THR A 116 -0.52 8.45 5.83
C THR A 116 0.92 8.56 6.28
N GLU A 117 1.34 7.71 7.21
CA GLU A 117 2.73 7.68 7.69
C GLU A 117 3.14 6.24 7.96
N MET A 118 4.29 5.84 7.44
CA MET A 118 4.90 4.54 7.73
C MET A 118 6.09 4.74 8.66
N LYS A 119 6.06 4.04 9.80
CA LYS A 119 7.11 4.08 10.82
C LYS A 119 7.58 2.68 11.18
N MET A 120 8.88 2.54 11.36
CA MET A 120 9.49 1.35 11.91
C MET A 120 10.10 1.65 13.27
N ARG A 121 10.09 0.65 14.16
CA ARG A 121 10.77 0.71 15.44
C ARG A 121 11.55 -0.60 15.58
N PRO A 122 12.86 -0.56 15.88
CA PRO A 122 13.59 -1.76 16.27
C PRO A 122 12.90 -2.45 17.44
N LEU A 123 12.93 -3.79 17.46
CA LEU A 123 12.48 -4.56 18.61
C LEU A 123 13.53 -4.52 19.72
#